data_AF-A0A960THC3-F1
#
_entry.id   AF-A0A960THC3-F1
#
_cell.length_a   1.000
_cell.length_b   1.000
_cell.length_c   1.000
_cell.angle_alpha   90.00
_cell.angle_beta   90.00
_cell.angle_gamma   90.00
#
_symmetry.space_group_name_H-M   'P 1'
#
loop_
_entity.id
_entity.type
_entity.pdbx_description
1 polymer ?
#
loop_
_entity_poly.entity_id
_entity_poly.type
_entity_poly.pdbx_seq_one_letter_code
_entity_poly.pdbx_strand_id
1 'polypeptide(L)'
;MKEEILNQSRTYREWLRFAEELDREDAKLEWRGEDESDLYHSHLLKEHLNSMKKLRKSGEGRKLIDVLMESLPRHSYELNNPELYTYARSGTKYLITEYLREIEQSINYICDTEIENFSDRDKLELFSEGNRVHGNTVLILSGGAALGIYHLGVTKALHAEHLLPGIISGASMGSIVASALCTRTDEELDKLFSNLNEIHKVAMRMFSPDRILENGALMDPEQLKEHIFSNVPDLTFWEAYQKTGRVLNISVSATRKRQKPKVLNYLSSPNVLIRNSALASCAIPGVFPPVSLLAKNAKGEVVPYMETETWIDGSVHLDVPMQRIMRLHNVSRSIVSQANPHVLPFVPEESRKGFFPFLMDFALSTVQFQTLKVMDVGVRLSEKMPWLSIVDKFRAMMEQEYRGDINISYPMDLKSFTQVISNPDPDEFENYIRKGELATWPKIAFIKDQLHLNQILESCIKRLKNKNKSDL
;
A
#
# COMPACT_ATOMS: atom_id res chain seq x y z
N MET A 1 22.20 13.28 -17.26
CA MET A 1 23.30 13.40 -16.26
C MET A 1 22.82 13.73 -14.85
N LYS A 2 22.19 14.87 -14.53
CA LYS A 2 21.87 15.23 -13.12
C LYS A 2 20.85 14.29 -12.43
N GLU A 3 19.76 13.91 -13.10
CA GLU A 3 18.77 12.98 -12.51
C GLU A 3 19.20 11.50 -12.57
N GLU A 4 20.20 11.17 -13.40
CA GLU A 4 20.73 9.79 -13.48
C GLU A 4 21.37 9.35 -12.16
N ILE A 5 21.96 10.28 -11.40
CA ILE A 5 22.59 9.96 -10.12
C ILE A 5 21.56 9.47 -9.08
N LEU A 6 20.34 10.01 -9.13
CA LEU A 6 19.23 9.55 -8.29
C LEU A 6 18.85 8.10 -8.65
N ASN A 7 18.78 7.79 -9.94
CA ASN A 7 18.48 6.44 -10.42
C ASN A 7 19.59 5.42 -10.12
N GLN A 8 20.81 5.88 -9.88
CA GLN A 8 21.98 5.04 -9.52
C GLN A 8 22.15 4.84 -8.01
N SER A 9 21.46 5.63 -7.17
CA SER A 9 21.61 5.61 -5.71
C SER A 9 21.23 4.27 -5.10
N ARG A 10 22.05 3.61 -4.28
CA ARG A 10 21.77 2.24 -3.79
C ARG A 10 20.88 2.20 -2.57
N THR A 11 20.78 3.30 -1.84
CA THR A 11 19.99 3.42 -0.61
C THR A 11 19.20 4.71 -0.61
N TYR A 12 18.11 4.78 0.17
CA TYR A 12 17.37 6.02 0.35
C TYR A 12 18.26 7.14 0.93
N ARG A 13 19.13 6.81 1.89
CA ARG A 13 20.06 7.80 2.47
C ARG A 13 20.99 8.43 1.43
N GLU A 14 21.50 7.63 0.50
CA GLU A 14 22.29 8.14 -0.62
C GLU A 14 21.44 8.97 -1.59
N TRP A 15 20.25 8.47 -1.93
CA TRP A 15 19.29 9.17 -2.77
C TRP A 15 18.92 10.54 -2.19
N LEU A 16 18.64 10.62 -0.88
CA LEU A 16 18.28 11.83 -0.18
C LEU A 16 19.42 12.85 -0.18
N ARG A 17 20.67 12.41 0.02
CA ARG A 17 21.84 13.29 -0.05
C ARG A 17 21.95 13.95 -1.43
N PHE A 18 21.83 13.16 -2.50
CA PHE A 18 21.88 13.70 -3.86
C PHE A 18 20.65 14.57 -4.18
N ALA A 19 19.47 14.20 -3.68
CA ALA A 19 18.27 15.02 -3.80
C ALA A 19 18.44 16.38 -3.13
N GLU A 20 19.06 16.45 -1.95
CA GLU A 20 19.37 17.70 -1.25
C GLU A 20 20.42 18.55 -1.97
N GLU A 21 21.45 17.93 -2.56
CA GLU A 21 22.45 18.62 -3.38
C GLU A 21 21.81 19.25 -4.62
N LEU A 22 20.96 18.50 -5.33
CA LEU A 22 20.23 19.01 -6.48
C LEU A 22 19.24 20.12 -6.09
N ASP A 23 18.52 19.95 -4.98
CA ASP A 23 17.62 20.98 -4.46
C ASP A 23 18.37 22.26 -4.08
N ARG A 24 19.62 22.17 -3.60
CA ARG A 24 20.47 23.33 -3.33
C ARG A 24 20.87 24.05 -4.61
N GLU A 25 21.27 23.31 -5.65
CA GLU A 25 21.63 23.87 -6.94
C GLU A 25 20.44 24.52 -7.66
N ASP A 26 19.26 23.92 -7.53
CA ASP A 26 18.01 24.38 -8.16
C ASP A 26 17.29 25.48 -7.34
N ALA A 27 17.93 26.00 -6.28
CA ALA A 27 17.38 26.97 -5.34
C ALA A 27 16.02 26.55 -4.71
N LYS A 28 15.84 25.25 -4.49
CA LYS A 28 14.63 24.65 -3.89
C LYS A 28 14.72 24.61 -2.36
N LEU A 29 15.92 24.67 -1.79
CA LEU A 29 16.10 24.77 -0.34
C LEU A 29 15.64 26.13 0.21
N GLU A 30 15.80 27.22 -0.56
CA GLU A 30 15.25 28.53 -0.19
C GLU A 30 13.73 28.44 -0.07
N TRP A 31 13.05 27.82 -1.04
CA TRP A 31 11.61 27.58 -0.95
C TRP A 31 11.22 26.77 0.29
N ARG A 32 12.00 25.76 0.69
CA ARG A 32 11.73 25.00 1.94
C ARG A 32 11.89 25.87 3.19
N GLY A 33 12.79 26.87 3.14
CA GLY A 33 13.04 27.84 4.20
C GLY A 33 12.00 28.96 4.29
N GLU A 34 11.26 29.23 3.22
CA GLU A 34 10.17 30.20 3.23
C GLU A 34 8.91 29.60 3.88
N ASP A 35 8.52 30.14 5.04
CA ASP A 35 7.31 29.71 5.75
C ASP A 35 6.05 29.94 4.91
N GLU A 36 5.96 31.02 4.15
CA GLU A 36 4.74 31.36 3.40
C GLU A 36 4.53 30.47 2.17
N SER A 37 3.26 30.10 1.93
CA SER A 37 2.83 29.29 0.80
C SER A 37 1.31 29.34 0.67
N ASP A 38 0.80 29.27 -0.57
CA ASP A 38 -0.64 29.14 -0.83
C ASP A 38 -1.16 27.71 -0.59
N LEU A 39 -0.26 26.76 -0.34
CA LEU A 39 -0.57 25.33 -0.20
C LEU A 39 -0.99 24.92 1.22
N TYR A 40 -0.83 25.80 2.21
CA TYR A 40 -1.21 25.55 3.61
C TYR A 40 -1.31 26.87 4.39
N HIS A 41 -2.00 26.84 5.54
CA HIS A 41 -2.16 28.02 6.38
C HIS A 41 -0.93 28.28 7.27
N SER A 42 0.12 28.87 6.69
CA SER A 42 1.41 29.12 7.38
C SER A 42 1.27 29.92 8.68
N HIS A 43 0.47 30.98 8.70
CA HIS A 43 0.28 31.83 9.87
C HIS A 43 -0.37 31.05 11.04
N LEU A 44 -1.49 30.37 10.77
CA LEU A 44 -2.19 29.56 11.77
C LEU A 44 -1.31 28.42 12.29
N LEU A 45 -0.56 27.76 11.40
CA LEU A 45 0.36 26.69 11.79
C LEU A 45 1.45 27.20 12.75
N LYS A 46 2.00 28.38 12.47
CA LYS A 46 3.03 29.02 13.29
C LYS A 46 2.50 29.49 14.65
N GLU A 47 1.30 30.05 14.69
CA GLU A 47 0.63 30.40 15.94
C GLU A 47 0.40 29.16 16.81
N HIS A 48 -0.11 28.09 16.20
CA HIS A 48 -0.37 26.83 16.90
C HIS A 48 0.91 26.17 17.42
N LEU A 49 1.95 26.12 16.57
CA LEU A 49 3.31 25.68 16.93
C LEU A 49 3.82 26.44 18.18
N ASN A 50 3.75 27.77 18.14
CA ASN A 50 4.25 28.61 19.23
C ASN A 50 3.43 28.43 20.51
N SER A 51 2.12 28.24 20.40
CA SER A 51 1.23 27.95 21.54
C SER A 51 1.61 26.64 22.21
N MET A 52 1.73 25.54 21.44
CA MET A 52 2.16 24.23 21.97
C MET A 52 3.53 24.31 22.63
N LYS A 53 4.50 24.92 21.94
CA LYS A 53 5.88 25.08 22.42
C LYS A 53 5.96 25.88 23.71
N LYS A 54 5.14 26.94 23.84
CA LYS A 54 5.05 27.75 25.06
C LYS A 54 4.47 26.93 26.21
N LEU A 55 3.33 26.27 26.01
CA LEU A 55 2.64 25.50 27.05
C LEU A 55 3.46 24.31 27.54
N ARG A 56 4.13 23.59 26.62
CA ARG A 56 5.04 22.50 26.98
C ARG A 56 6.22 23.01 27.81
N LYS A 57 6.83 24.14 27.43
CA LYS A 57 7.96 24.72 28.17
C LYS A 57 7.56 25.32 29.51
N SER A 58 6.33 25.83 29.66
CA SER A 58 5.81 26.33 30.94
C SER A 58 5.31 25.22 31.88
N GLY A 59 5.26 23.97 31.41
CA GLY A 59 4.77 22.83 32.18
C GLY A 59 3.25 22.80 32.34
N GLU A 60 2.50 23.54 31.52
CA GLU A 60 1.04 23.65 31.58
C GLU A 60 0.37 22.46 30.87
N GLY A 61 0.61 21.25 31.36
CA GLY A 61 0.19 20.00 30.71
C GLY A 61 -1.30 19.93 30.36
N ARG A 62 -2.18 20.44 31.23
CA ARG A 62 -3.63 20.42 30.98
C ARG A 62 -4.04 21.28 29.78
N LYS A 63 -3.53 22.51 29.70
CA LYS A 63 -3.79 23.40 28.56
C LYS A 63 -3.12 22.90 27.29
N LEU A 64 -1.96 22.27 27.41
CA LEU A 64 -1.29 21.64 26.28
C LEU A 64 -2.15 20.53 25.67
N ILE A 65 -2.83 19.72 26.49
CA ILE A 65 -3.79 18.72 26.02
C ILE A 65 -4.87 19.37 25.16
N ASP A 66 -5.49 20.45 25.65
CA ASP A 66 -6.57 21.14 24.92
C ASP A 66 -6.10 21.62 23.53
N VAL A 67 -4.93 22.26 23.47
CA VAL A 67 -4.34 22.76 22.21
C VAL A 67 -3.89 21.61 21.30
N LEU A 68 -3.35 20.53 21.85
CA LEU A 68 -2.91 19.37 21.07
C LEU A 68 -4.10 18.67 20.38
N MET A 69 -5.25 18.58 21.06
CA MET A 69 -6.44 17.92 20.52
C MET A 69 -6.95 18.57 19.22
N GLU A 70 -6.71 19.86 19.01
CA GLU A 70 -7.01 20.58 17.77
C GLU A 70 -6.17 20.09 16.57
N SER A 71 -5.02 19.46 16.84
CA SER A 71 -4.07 18.96 15.83
C SER A 71 -4.36 17.53 15.37
N LEU A 72 -5.23 16.79 16.07
CA LEU A 72 -5.47 15.37 15.80
C LEU A 72 -6.38 15.06 14.59
N PRO A 73 -7.39 15.89 14.27
CA PRO A 73 -8.20 15.68 13.06
C PRO A 73 -7.35 15.64 11.79
N ARG A 74 -7.75 14.78 10.83
CA ARG A 74 -7.01 14.54 9.59
C ARG A 74 -6.72 15.79 8.75
N HIS A 75 -7.63 16.76 8.74
CA HIS A 75 -7.59 17.92 7.84
C HIS A 75 -7.07 19.20 8.49
N SER A 76 -6.32 19.11 9.59
CA SER A 76 -5.73 20.29 10.20
C SER A 76 -4.72 20.95 9.25
N TYR A 77 -4.97 22.21 8.90
CA TYR A 77 -4.06 23.11 8.16
C TYR A 77 -3.60 22.67 6.75
N GLU A 78 -4.33 21.78 6.08
CA GLU A 78 -4.05 21.32 4.70
C GLU A 78 -2.67 20.66 4.49
N LEU A 79 -2.05 20.13 5.55
CA LEU A 79 -0.72 19.49 5.52
C LEU A 79 -0.63 18.20 4.67
N ASN A 80 -1.76 17.75 4.14
CA ASN A 80 -1.87 16.57 3.29
C ASN A 80 -1.79 16.90 1.80
N ASN A 81 -1.62 18.18 1.42
CA ASN A 81 -1.50 18.58 0.02
C ASN A 81 -0.24 17.95 -0.61
N PRO A 82 -0.37 17.06 -1.63
CA PRO A 82 0.78 16.40 -2.25
C PRO A 82 1.77 17.38 -2.90
N GLU A 83 1.32 18.56 -3.33
CA GLU A 83 2.18 19.58 -3.97
C GLU A 83 3.30 20.08 -3.04
N LEU A 84 3.08 20.02 -1.73
CA LEU A 84 4.10 20.35 -0.73
C LEU A 84 5.34 19.44 -0.80
N TYR A 85 5.23 18.27 -1.45
CA TYR A 85 6.29 17.28 -1.57
C TYR A 85 6.74 17.05 -3.01
N THR A 86 6.25 17.84 -3.97
CA THR A 86 6.69 17.78 -5.37
C THR A 86 7.65 18.90 -5.76
N TYR A 87 7.65 20.01 -5.01
CA TYR A 87 8.49 21.17 -5.34
C TYR A 87 9.99 20.94 -5.09
N ALA A 88 10.32 20.32 -3.95
CA ALA A 88 11.67 19.94 -3.57
C ALA A 88 11.74 18.42 -3.38
N ARG A 89 12.82 17.80 -3.87
CA ARG A 89 12.98 16.33 -3.85
C ARG A 89 13.21 15.80 -2.45
N SER A 90 13.89 16.59 -1.62
CA SER A 90 14.31 16.25 -0.26
C SER A 90 13.25 16.45 0.82
N GLY A 91 12.05 16.94 0.47
CA GLY A 91 10.90 17.04 1.38
C GLY A 91 10.18 18.39 1.32
N THR A 92 9.37 18.66 2.35
CA THR A 92 8.48 19.82 2.44
C THR A 92 9.12 21.03 3.17
N LYS A 93 8.32 22.09 3.36
CA LYS A 93 8.62 23.30 4.14
C LYS A 93 9.11 22.97 5.55
N TYR A 94 10.16 23.66 6.02
CA TYR A 94 10.72 23.42 7.35
C TYR A 94 9.74 23.73 8.48
N LEU A 95 8.82 24.68 8.29
CA LEU A 95 7.76 24.98 9.27
C LEU A 95 6.88 23.76 9.55
N ILE A 96 6.53 22.97 8.53
CA ILE A 96 5.74 21.75 8.67
C ILE A 96 6.53 20.70 9.47
N THR A 97 7.81 20.52 9.16
CA THR A 97 8.69 19.62 9.91
C THR A 97 8.86 20.05 11.38
N GLU A 98 8.96 21.36 11.67
CA GLU A 98 9.02 21.86 13.04
C GLU A 98 7.70 21.64 13.79
N TYR A 99 6.57 21.86 13.12
CA TYR A 99 5.24 21.60 13.69
C TYR A 99 5.03 20.14 14.06
N LEU A 100 5.32 19.20 13.15
CA LEU A 100 5.22 17.76 13.43
C LEU A 100 6.12 17.34 14.59
N ARG A 101 7.35 17.87 14.64
CA ARG A 101 8.27 17.63 15.76
C ARG A 101 7.74 18.18 17.08
N GLU A 102 7.09 19.34 17.08
CA GLU A 102 6.50 19.89 18.31
C GLU A 102 5.29 19.07 18.78
N ILE A 103 4.47 18.54 17.86
CA ILE A 103 3.42 17.57 18.18
C ILE A 103 4.01 16.33 18.85
N GLU A 104 5.06 15.74 18.26
CA GLU A 104 5.76 14.60 18.83
C GLU A 104 6.26 14.89 20.25
N GLN A 105 6.93 16.02 20.44
CA GLN A 105 7.45 16.42 21.74
C GLN A 105 6.33 16.66 22.76
N SER A 106 5.20 17.21 22.33
CA SER A 106 4.04 17.46 23.17
C SER A 106 3.33 16.19 23.59
N ILE A 107 3.12 15.25 22.66
CA ILE A 107 2.55 13.93 22.95
C ILE A 107 3.44 13.15 23.93
N ASN A 108 4.76 13.12 23.68
CA ASN A 108 5.70 12.45 24.57
C ASN A 108 5.74 13.11 25.96
N TYR A 109 5.72 14.44 26.02
CA TYR A 109 5.66 15.18 27.28
C TYR A 109 4.40 14.81 28.10
N ILE A 110 3.22 14.79 27.48
CA ILE A 110 1.96 14.41 28.14
C ILE A 110 1.99 12.95 28.58
N CYS A 111 2.54 12.06 27.76
CA CYS A 111 2.65 10.63 28.06
C CYS A 111 3.55 10.37 29.27
N ASP A 112 4.71 11.01 29.33
CA ASP A 112 5.79 10.65 30.25
C ASP A 112 5.81 11.49 31.54
N THR A 113 5.13 12.64 31.58
CA THR A 113 5.11 13.54 32.74
C THR A 113 3.88 13.32 33.62
N GLU A 114 4.02 13.47 34.93
CA GLU A 114 2.87 13.54 35.84
C GLU A 114 2.12 14.87 35.66
N ILE A 115 0.81 14.78 35.45
CA ILE A 115 -0.05 15.95 35.28
C ILE A 115 -1.06 15.91 36.42
N GLU A 116 -1.21 17.04 37.13
CA GLU A 116 -2.12 17.17 38.25
C GLU A 116 -3.55 16.78 37.85
N ASN A 117 -4.18 15.89 38.64
CA ASN A 117 -5.53 15.35 38.38
C ASN A 117 -5.70 14.69 37.00
N PHE A 118 -4.63 14.12 36.42
CA PHE A 118 -4.71 13.41 35.14
C PHE A 118 -3.87 12.13 35.18
N SER A 119 -4.54 11.01 35.39
CA SER A 119 -3.92 9.70 35.58
C SER A 119 -3.39 9.08 34.28
N ASP A 120 -2.56 8.06 34.39
CA ASP A 120 -2.10 7.28 33.24
C ASP A 120 -3.25 6.57 32.50
N ARG A 121 -4.36 6.29 33.20
CA ARG A 121 -5.60 5.81 32.58
C ARG A 121 -6.26 6.89 31.73
N ASP A 122 -6.32 8.13 32.20
CA ASP A 122 -6.90 9.25 31.46
C ASP A 122 -6.05 9.59 30.23
N LYS A 123 -4.71 9.52 30.35
CA LYS A 123 -3.79 9.64 29.21
C LYS A 123 -4.02 8.55 28.18
N LEU A 124 -4.19 7.31 28.63
CA LEU A 124 -4.44 6.17 27.74
C LEU A 124 -5.76 6.36 26.97
N GLU A 125 -6.81 6.82 27.64
CA GLU A 125 -8.09 7.13 27.01
C GLU A 125 -7.95 8.28 25.99
N LEU A 126 -7.28 9.37 26.38
CA LEU A 126 -6.99 10.52 25.52
C LEU A 126 -6.29 10.10 24.21
N PHE A 127 -5.19 9.35 24.31
CA PHE A 127 -4.44 8.93 23.12
C PHE A 127 -5.20 7.87 22.31
N SER A 128 -5.99 7.00 22.96
CA SER A 128 -6.82 6.01 22.26
C SER A 128 -7.91 6.68 21.43
N GLU A 129 -8.59 7.69 21.98
CA GLU A 129 -9.58 8.49 21.25
C GLU A 129 -8.91 9.36 20.18
N GLY A 130 -7.75 9.94 20.48
CA GLY A 130 -6.93 10.65 19.51
C GLY A 130 -6.58 9.78 18.30
N ASN A 131 -6.15 8.54 18.54
CA ASN A 131 -5.87 7.58 17.48
C ASN A 131 -7.12 7.21 16.68
N ARG A 132 -8.27 7.12 17.34
CA ARG A 132 -9.56 6.85 16.70
C ARG A 132 -10.00 7.99 15.78
N VAL A 133 -9.83 9.25 16.21
CA VAL A 133 -10.14 10.44 15.41
C VAL A 133 -9.19 10.58 14.22
N HIS A 134 -7.89 10.34 14.44
CA HIS A 134 -6.87 10.45 13.41
C HIS A 134 -6.99 9.35 12.34
N GLY A 135 -7.28 8.13 12.78
CA GLY A 135 -7.41 6.94 11.94
C GLY A 135 -6.08 6.37 11.46
N ASN A 136 -6.13 5.12 11.02
CA ASN A 136 -4.97 4.35 10.62
C ASN A 136 -4.63 4.54 9.12
N THR A 137 -3.41 4.15 8.76
CA THR A 137 -2.97 4.10 7.36
C THR A 137 -2.93 2.66 6.87
N VAL A 138 -3.43 2.41 5.66
CA VAL A 138 -3.33 1.11 4.98
C VAL A 138 -2.36 1.17 3.80
N LEU A 139 -1.54 0.13 3.64
CA LEU A 139 -0.82 -0.14 2.40
C LEU A 139 -1.62 -1.08 1.51
N ILE A 140 -1.93 -0.66 0.29
CA ILE A 140 -2.67 -1.43 -0.70
C ILE A 140 -1.71 -1.84 -1.82
N LEU A 141 -1.55 -3.13 -2.01
CA LEU A 141 -0.76 -3.73 -3.08
C LEU A 141 -1.74 -4.24 -4.15
N SER A 142 -1.76 -3.56 -5.30
CA SER A 142 -2.68 -3.89 -6.39
C SER A 142 -2.34 -5.24 -7.04
N GLY A 143 -3.21 -5.69 -7.95
CA GLY A 143 -2.82 -6.66 -8.95
C GLY A 143 -1.79 -6.07 -9.93
N GLY A 144 -1.24 -6.94 -10.79
CA GLY A 144 -0.26 -6.53 -11.81
C GLY A 144 0.50 -7.69 -12.47
N ALA A 145 0.07 -8.94 -12.27
CA ALA A 145 0.78 -10.15 -12.73
C ALA A 145 2.28 -10.09 -12.41
N ALA A 146 3.18 -10.37 -13.37
CA ALA A 146 4.63 -10.33 -13.14
C ALA A 146 5.15 -8.96 -12.69
N LEU A 147 4.51 -7.86 -13.10
CA LEU A 147 4.90 -6.51 -12.65
C LEU A 147 4.69 -6.31 -11.15
N GLY A 148 3.83 -7.11 -10.50
CA GLY A 148 3.62 -7.01 -9.05
C GLY A 148 4.85 -7.36 -8.20
N ILE A 149 5.93 -7.91 -8.78
CA ILE A 149 7.25 -8.04 -8.11
C ILE A 149 7.77 -6.67 -7.67
N TYR A 150 7.40 -5.61 -8.38
CA TYR A 150 7.63 -4.21 -7.99
C TYR A 150 7.22 -3.91 -6.53
N HIS A 151 6.15 -4.53 -6.03
CA HIS A 151 5.70 -4.33 -4.65
C HIS A 151 6.74 -4.77 -3.62
N LEU A 152 7.62 -5.74 -3.94
CA LEU A 152 8.74 -6.11 -3.07
C LEU A 152 9.71 -4.94 -2.89
N GLY A 153 9.98 -4.18 -3.96
CA GLY A 153 10.80 -2.97 -3.89
C GLY A 153 10.17 -1.85 -3.08
N VAL A 154 8.87 -1.62 -3.29
CA VAL A 154 8.11 -0.62 -2.51
C VAL A 154 8.13 -0.97 -1.02
N THR A 155 7.81 -2.21 -0.70
CA THR A 155 7.73 -2.67 0.69
C THR A 155 9.10 -2.76 1.35
N LYS A 156 10.16 -3.09 0.61
CA LYS A 156 11.55 -3.02 1.05
C LYS A 156 11.95 -1.58 1.41
N ALA A 157 11.66 -0.61 0.55
CA ALA A 157 11.98 0.79 0.81
C ALA A 157 11.21 1.34 2.03
N LEU A 158 9.93 0.99 2.17
CA LEU A 158 9.14 1.37 3.36
C LEU A 158 9.65 0.70 4.63
N HIS A 159 9.98 -0.59 4.57
CA HIS A 159 10.51 -1.35 5.71
C HIS A 159 11.86 -0.78 6.19
N ALA A 160 12.77 -0.49 5.26
CA ALA A 160 14.10 0.05 5.56
C ALA A 160 14.07 1.38 6.32
N GLU A 161 13.04 2.21 6.09
CA GLU A 161 12.85 3.50 6.77
C GLU A 161 11.85 3.42 7.93
N HIS A 162 11.40 2.23 8.34
CA HIS A 162 10.40 2.01 9.38
C HIS A 162 9.04 2.69 9.09
N LEU A 163 8.65 2.72 7.81
CA LEU A 163 7.42 3.33 7.30
C LEU A 163 6.41 2.30 6.79
N LEU A 164 6.62 1.01 7.02
CA LEU A 164 5.67 -0.03 6.62
C LEU A 164 4.40 0.03 7.49
N PRO A 165 3.20 0.30 6.93
CA PRO A 165 1.99 0.38 7.73
C PRO A 165 1.60 -0.96 8.37
N GLY A 166 1.01 -0.91 9.57
CA GLY A 166 0.53 -2.11 10.27
C GLY A 166 -0.66 -2.79 9.59
N ILE A 167 -1.39 -2.09 8.72
CA ILE A 167 -2.51 -2.64 7.95
C ILE A 167 -2.09 -2.76 6.48
N ILE A 168 -2.11 -3.98 5.95
CA ILE A 168 -1.72 -4.27 4.58
C ILE A 168 -2.87 -4.99 3.87
N SER A 169 -3.17 -4.57 2.65
CA SER A 169 -4.13 -5.22 1.78
C SER A 169 -3.48 -5.60 0.46
N GLY A 170 -3.81 -6.79 -0.04
CA GLY A 170 -3.32 -7.26 -1.33
C GLY A 170 -4.42 -7.94 -2.15
N ALA A 171 -4.31 -7.80 -3.47
CA ALA A 171 -5.11 -8.53 -4.45
C ALA A 171 -4.18 -9.15 -5.51
N SER A 172 -4.50 -10.36 -5.99
CA SER A 172 -3.68 -11.06 -7.00
C SER A 172 -2.21 -11.15 -6.56
N MET A 173 -1.23 -10.78 -7.40
CA MET A 173 0.19 -10.72 -7.01
C MET A 173 0.45 -9.90 -5.72
N GLY A 174 -0.25 -8.79 -5.52
CA GLY A 174 -0.16 -8.00 -4.28
C GLY A 174 -0.60 -8.79 -3.04
N SER A 175 -1.50 -9.77 -3.17
CA SER A 175 -1.89 -10.66 -2.06
C SER A 175 -0.76 -11.61 -1.66
N ILE A 176 0.08 -12.05 -2.60
CA ILE A 176 1.24 -12.90 -2.32
C ILE A 176 2.26 -12.10 -1.51
N VAL A 177 2.60 -10.89 -1.98
CA VAL A 177 3.53 -10.00 -1.28
C VAL A 177 3.00 -9.60 0.10
N ALA A 178 1.74 -9.17 0.19
CA ALA A 178 1.12 -8.83 1.48
C ALA A 178 1.12 -10.02 2.46
N SER A 179 0.84 -11.23 1.96
CA SER A 179 0.88 -12.45 2.77
C SER A 179 2.29 -12.74 3.29
N ALA A 180 3.30 -12.60 2.43
CA ALA A 180 4.69 -12.80 2.82
C ALA A 180 5.15 -11.80 3.89
N LEU A 181 4.65 -10.56 3.83
CA LEU A 181 4.93 -9.50 4.81
C LEU A 181 4.24 -9.73 6.15
N CYS A 182 2.93 -10.00 6.15
CA CYS A 182 2.16 -10.12 7.38
C CYS A 182 2.37 -11.44 8.15
N THR A 183 3.09 -12.40 7.58
CA THR A 183 3.40 -13.69 8.21
C THR A 183 4.82 -13.73 8.82
N ARG A 184 5.60 -12.66 8.64
CA ARG A 184 6.99 -12.55 9.08
C ARG A 184 7.19 -11.44 10.10
N THR A 185 8.01 -11.62 11.14
CA THR A 185 8.39 -10.52 12.05
C THR A 185 9.32 -9.52 11.36
N ASP A 186 9.61 -8.37 11.97
CA ASP A 186 10.55 -7.40 11.40
C ASP A 186 11.92 -8.03 11.12
N GLU A 187 12.44 -8.88 12.02
CA GLU A 187 13.73 -9.57 11.84
C GLU A 187 13.70 -10.61 10.71
N GLU A 188 12.55 -11.27 10.51
CA GLU A 188 12.37 -12.19 9.39
C GLU A 188 12.25 -11.43 8.05
N LEU A 189 11.71 -10.21 8.06
CA LEU A 189 11.68 -9.33 6.89
C LEU A 189 13.07 -8.78 6.56
N ASP A 190 13.87 -8.40 7.55
CA ASP A 190 15.26 -7.98 7.35
C ASP A 190 16.06 -9.07 6.62
N LYS A 191 15.88 -10.34 7.04
CA LYS A 191 16.49 -11.50 6.37
C LYS A 191 15.99 -11.67 4.94
N LEU A 192 14.67 -11.61 4.73
CA LEU A 192 14.05 -11.73 3.41
C LEU A 192 14.59 -10.69 2.42
N PHE A 193 14.65 -9.42 2.84
CA PHE A 193 15.12 -8.32 1.98
C PHE A 193 16.65 -8.29 1.80
N SER A 194 17.40 -8.87 2.74
CA SER A 194 18.85 -9.05 2.61
C SER A 194 19.22 -10.21 1.67
N ASN A 195 18.36 -11.22 1.54
CA ASN A 195 18.58 -12.37 0.68
C ASN A 195 17.40 -12.66 -0.26
N LEU A 196 17.22 -11.78 -1.24
CA LEU A 196 16.15 -11.89 -2.25
C LEU A 196 16.26 -13.16 -3.13
N ASN A 197 17.39 -13.87 -3.11
CA ASN A 197 17.58 -15.11 -3.85
C ASN A 197 16.84 -16.31 -3.23
N GLU A 198 16.45 -16.23 -1.95
CA GLU A 198 15.62 -17.25 -1.31
C GLU A 198 14.15 -17.19 -1.76
N ILE A 199 13.73 -16.09 -2.39
CA ILE A 199 12.37 -15.98 -2.93
C ILE A 199 12.25 -16.94 -4.10
N HIS A 200 11.28 -17.84 -4.03
CA HIS A 200 10.94 -18.71 -5.16
C HIS A 200 10.39 -17.84 -6.30
N LYS A 201 11.06 -17.81 -7.46
CA LYS A 201 10.77 -16.85 -8.56
C LYS A 201 9.84 -17.39 -9.64
N VAL A 202 9.61 -18.71 -9.67
CA VAL A 202 8.86 -19.37 -10.76
C VAL A 202 7.38 -19.47 -10.37
N ALA A 203 6.51 -18.64 -10.96
CA ALA A 203 5.09 -18.58 -10.61
C ALA A 203 4.15 -19.13 -11.70
N MET A 204 4.52 -18.98 -12.97
CA MET A 204 3.67 -19.28 -14.12
C MET A 204 4.24 -20.43 -14.96
N ARG A 205 3.39 -21.40 -15.30
CA ARG A 205 3.70 -22.45 -16.29
C ARG A 205 2.47 -22.64 -17.16
N MET A 206 2.60 -22.45 -18.47
CA MET A 206 1.48 -22.69 -19.38
C MET A 206 1.25 -24.20 -19.57
N PHE A 207 -0.01 -24.59 -19.66
CA PHE A 207 -0.37 -25.97 -20.02
C PHE A 207 -0.15 -26.25 -21.51
N SER A 208 0.00 -27.53 -21.86
CA SER A 208 -0.07 -27.96 -23.26
C SER A 208 -1.49 -27.75 -23.82
N PRO A 209 -1.66 -27.52 -25.14
CA PRO A 209 -2.96 -27.25 -25.76
C PRO A 209 -4.06 -28.24 -25.37
N ASP A 210 -3.73 -29.54 -25.29
CA ASP A 210 -4.67 -30.60 -24.90
C ASP A 210 -5.18 -30.41 -23.47
N ARG A 211 -4.28 -30.06 -22.54
CA ARG A 211 -4.61 -29.82 -21.13
C ARG A 211 -5.37 -28.52 -20.90
N ILE A 212 -5.21 -27.52 -21.76
CA ILE A 212 -6.00 -26.28 -21.68
C ILE A 212 -7.48 -26.59 -21.93
N LEU A 213 -7.77 -27.43 -22.92
CA LEU A 213 -9.14 -27.84 -23.24
C LEU A 213 -9.77 -28.66 -22.12
N GLU A 214 -9.00 -29.57 -21.51
CA GLU A 214 -9.45 -30.41 -20.39
C GLU A 214 -9.69 -29.62 -19.10
N ASN A 215 -8.78 -28.71 -18.74
CA ASN A 215 -8.83 -27.99 -17.46
C ASN A 215 -9.60 -26.67 -17.51
N GLY A 216 -9.89 -26.15 -18.72
CA GLY A 216 -10.56 -24.85 -18.90
C GLY A 216 -9.73 -23.66 -18.41
N ALA A 217 -8.41 -23.83 -18.27
CA ALA A 217 -7.47 -22.84 -17.75
C ALA A 217 -6.16 -22.87 -18.55
N LEU A 218 -5.57 -21.70 -18.79
CA LEU A 218 -4.33 -21.56 -19.57
C LEU A 218 -3.07 -21.97 -18.80
N MET A 219 -3.05 -21.75 -17.48
CA MET A 219 -1.88 -21.93 -16.63
C MET A 219 -2.05 -23.03 -15.59
N ASP A 220 -0.92 -23.60 -15.19
CA ASP A 220 -0.83 -24.67 -14.21
C ASP A 220 -1.03 -24.15 -12.77
N PRO A 221 -2.15 -24.51 -12.10
CA PRO A 221 -2.42 -24.06 -10.74
C PRO A 221 -1.46 -24.67 -9.71
N GLU A 222 -0.88 -25.84 -9.96
CA GLU A 222 0.06 -26.46 -9.01
C GLU A 222 1.39 -25.70 -9.00
N GLN A 223 1.82 -25.13 -10.13
CA GLN A 223 3.02 -24.29 -10.17
C GLN A 223 2.82 -23.00 -9.36
N LEU A 224 1.66 -22.34 -9.52
CA LEU A 224 1.33 -21.14 -8.75
C LEU A 224 1.21 -21.46 -7.25
N LYS A 225 0.58 -22.59 -6.92
CA LYS A 225 0.47 -23.07 -5.53
C LYS A 225 1.83 -23.35 -4.91
N GLU A 226 2.74 -24.02 -5.62
CA GLU A 226 4.11 -24.25 -5.17
C GLU A 226 4.82 -22.91 -4.90
N HIS A 227 4.69 -21.95 -5.83
CA HIS A 227 5.27 -20.62 -5.64
C HIS A 227 4.75 -19.91 -4.38
N ILE A 228 3.43 -19.89 -4.18
CA ILE A 228 2.83 -19.27 -3.00
C ILE A 228 3.27 -20.01 -1.74
N PHE A 229 3.29 -21.34 -1.74
CA PHE A 229 3.56 -22.14 -0.54
C PHE A 229 5.04 -22.11 -0.14
N SER A 230 5.95 -21.93 -1.11
CA SER A 230 7.37 -21.71 -0.84
C SER A 230 7.64 -20.32 -0.24
N ASN A 231 6.86 -19.31 -0.63
CA ASN A 231 7.08 -17.92 -0.20
C ASN A 231 6.24 -17.51 1.03
N VAL A 232 5.11 -18.17 1.31
CA VAL A 232 4.15 -17.82 2.36
C VAL A 232 4.04 -18.94 3.40
N PRO A 233 4.41 -18.68 4.67
CA PRO A 233 4.23 -19.62 5.78
C PRO A 233 2.79 -20.13 5.94
N ASP A 234 2.65 -21.36 6.45
CA ASP A 234 1.37 -22.03 6.67
C ASP A 234 0.63 -21.53 7.94
N LEU A 235 0.17 -20.28 7.86
CA LEU A 235 -0.55 -19.61 8.93
C LEU A 235 -1.98 -19.25 8.51
N THR A 236 -2.86 -19.20 9.50
CA THR A 236 -4.16 -18.55 9.43
C THR A 236 -4.04 -17.05 9.65
N PHE A 237 -5.08 -16.28 9.29
CA PHE A 237 -5.09 -14.83 9.53
C PHE A 237 -4.91 -14.47 11.01
N TRP A 238 -5.50 -15.24 11.93
CA TRP A 238 -5.35 -15.02 13.36
C TRP A 238 -3.93 -15.33 13.85
N GLU A 239 -3.36 -16.47 13.44
CA GLU A 239 -1.99 -16.85 13.80
C GLU A 239 -0.96 -15.81 13.31
N ALA A 240 -1.12 -15.31 12.08
CA ALA A 240 -0.24 -14.27 11.54
C ALA A 240 -0.36 -12.94 12.30
N TYR A 241 -1.59 -12.53 12.65
CA TYR A 241 -1.83 -11.33 13.44
C TYR A 241 -1.26 -11.45 14.86
N GLN A 242 -1.41 -12.61 15.51
CA GLN A 242 -0.81 -12.88 16.82
C GLN A 242 0.72 -12.84 16.76
N LYS A 243 1.31 -13.39 15.70
CA LYS A 243 2.77 -13.44 15.51
C LYS A 243 3.37 -12.06 15.26
N THR A 244 2.75 -11.24 14.43
CA THR A 244 3.38 -10.01 13.89
C THR A 244 2.72 -8.71 14.34
N GLY A 245 1.49 -8.75 14.82
CA GLY A 245 0.66 -7.57 15.05
C GLY A 245 0.16 -6.90 13.76
N ARG A 246 0.55 -7.38 12.56
CA ARG A 246 0.14 -6.77 11.29
C ARG A 246 -1.18 -7.35 10.80
N VAL A 247 -2.04 -6.46 10.31
CA VAL A 247 -3.37 -6.79 9.80
C VAL A 247 -3.29 -7.08 8.30
N LEU A 248 -3.46 -8.35 7.92
CA LEU A 248 -3.54 -8.78 6.53
C LEU A 248 -4.98 -8.75 6.02
N ASN A 249 -5.20 -8.15 4.85
CA ASN A 249 -6.48 -8.13 4.14
C ASN A 249 -6.31 -8.67 2.72
N ILE A 250 -6.96 -9.80 2.41
CA ILE A 250 -6.98 -10.38 1.05
C ILE A 250 -8.39 -10.28 0.48
N SER A 251 -8.50 -9.77 -0.74
CA SER A 251 -9.78 -9.66 -1.44
C SER A 251 -10.03 -10.86 -2.34
N VAL A 252 -11.22 -11.44 -2.25
CA VAL A 252 -11.67 -12.58 -3.07
C VAL A 252 -13.10 -12.37 -3.55
N SER A 253 -13.39 -12.88 -4.75
CA SER A 253 -14.72 -12.82 -5.36
C SER A 253 -15.29 -14.21 -5.51
N ALA A 254 -16.57 -14.39 -5.15
CA ALA A 254 -17.24 -15.67 -5.31
C ALA A 254 -17.55 -15.94 -6.79
N THR A 255 -17.51 -17.20 -7.21
CA THR A 255 -17.91 -17.59 -8.58
C THR A 255 -19.43 -17.45 -8.80
N ARG A 256 -20.24 -17.53 -7.74
CA ARG A 256 -21.70 -17.39 -7.81
C ARG A 256 -22.13 -15.92 -7.99
N LYS A 257 -22.94 -15.66 -9.02
CA LYS A 257 -23.43 -14.31 -9.42
C LYS A 257 -24.11 -13.47 -8.33
N ARG A 258 -24.66 -14.08 -7.26
CA ARG A 258 -25.41 -13.37 -6.21
C ARG A 258 -24.57 -13.00 -4.98
N GLN A 259 -23.34 -13.51 -4.87
CA GLN A 259 -22.52 -13.29 -3.70
C GLN A 259 -21.55 -12.12 -3.93
N LYS A 260 -21.51 -11.18 -2.99
CA LYS A 260 -20.62 -10.01 -3.05
C LYS A 260 -19.17 -10.39 -2.72
N PRO A 261 -18.18 -9.64 -3.23
CA PRO A 261 -16.78 -9.80 -2.84
C PRO A 261 -16.57 -9.78 -1.33
N LYS A 262 -15.57 -10.53 -0.86
CA LYS A 262 -15.20 -10.61 0.55
C LYS A 262 -13.77 -10.12 0.77
N VAL A 263 -13.57 -9.51 1.93
CA VAL A 263 -12.24 -9.25 2.50
C VAL A 263 -12.01 -10.28 3.58
N LEU A 264 -10.99 -11.10 3.39
CA LEU A 264 -10.52 -12.09 4.35
C LEU A 264 -9.45 -11.41 5.21
N ASN A 265 -9.65 -11.42 6.53
CA ASN A 265 -8.70 -10.92 7.53
C ASN A 265 -8.93 -11.61 8.88
N TYR A 266 -8.16 -11.21 9.90
CA TYR A 266 -8.25 -11.81 11.23
C TYR A 266 -9.59 -11.57 11.94
N LEU A 267 -10.36 -10.55 11.55
CA LEU A 267 -11.69 -10.26 12.09
C LEU A 267 -12.79 -11.03 11.37
N SER A 268 -12.76 -11.05 10.04
CA SER A 268 -13.81 -11.63 9.20
C SER A 268 -13.63 -13.13 8.95
N SER A 269 -12.39 -13.63 9.02
CA SER A 269 -12.00 -14.98 8.59
C SER A 269 -10.76 -15.48 9.36
N PRO A 270 -10.76 -15.44 10.72
CA PRO A 270 -9.57 -15.69 11.55
C PRO A 270 -8.86 -17.01 11.25
N ASN A 271 -9.63 -18.08 11.04
CA ASN A 271 -9.11 -19.45 10.92
C ASN A 271 -8.80 -19.86 9.48
N VAL A 272 -9.04 -18.98 8.49
CA VAL A 272 -8.79 -19.28 7.07
C VAL A 272 -7.28 -19.23 6.80
N LEU A 273 -6.78 -20.18 6.01
CA LEU A 273 -5.37 -20.28 5.62
C LEU A 273 -4.99 -19.16 4.65
N ILE A 274 -3.89 -18.46 4.96
CA ILE A 274 -3.42 -17.31 4.17
C ILE A 274 -2.93 -17.76 2.79
N ARG A 275 -2.08 -18.79 2.71
CA ARG A 275 -1.55 -19.32 1.44
C ARG A 275 -2.64 -19.71 0.44
N ASN A 276 -3.74 -20.29 0.93
CA ASN A 276 -4.86 -20.70 0.10
C ASN A 276 -5.77 -19.49 -0.26
N SER A 277 -5.88 -18.49 0.62
CA SER A 277 -6.53 -17.22 0.31
C SER A 277 -5.79 -16.43 -0.78
N ALA A 278 -4.46 -16.40 -0.74
CA ALA A 278 -3.63 -15.80 -1.78
C ALA A 278 -3.80 -16.54 -3.12
N LEU A 279 -3.83 -17.89 -3.09
CA LEU A 279 -4.09 -18.70 -4.28
C LEU A 279 -5.46 -18.38 -4.89
N ALA A 280 -6.52 -18.27 -4.07
CA ALA A 280 -7.84 -17.85 -4.52
C ALA A 280 -7.85 -16.42 -5.08
N SER A 281 -7.12 -15.50 -4.46
CA SER A 281 -7.00 -14.11 -4.94
C SER A 281 -6.21 -14.01 -6.25
N CYS A 282 -5.40 -15.01 -6.61
CA CYS A 282 -4.68 -15.09 -7.88
C CYS A 282 -5.43 -15.92 -8.94
N ALA A 283 -6.60 -16.49 -8.61
CA ALA A 283 -7.35 -17.34 -9.52
C ALA A 283 -8.14 -16.51 -10.54
N ILE A 284 -7.43 -16.00 -11.56
CA ILE A 284 -8.01 -15.18 -12.63
C ILE A 284 -8.86 -16.08 -13.56
N PRO A 285 -10.15 -15.77 -13.79
CA PRO A 285 -11.02 -16.56 -14.66
C PRO A 285 -10.42 -16.81 -16.05
N GLY A 286 -10.34 -18.07 -16.46
CA GLY A 286 -9.76 -18.48 -17.75
C GLY A 286 -8.23 -18.63 -17.74
N VAL A 287 -7.51 -18.08 -16.77
CA VAL A 287 -6.06 -18.32 -16.57
C VAL A 287 -5.84 -19.46 -15.61
N PHE A 288 -6.53 -19.42 -14.46
CA PHE A 288 -6.43 -20.39 -13.39
C PHE A 288 -7.84 -20.85 -12.98
N PRO A 289 -7.99 -22.11 -12.51
CA PRO A 289 -9.26 -22.60 -12.02
C PRO A 289 -9.68 -21.92 -10.71
N PRO A 290 -10.99 -21.81 -10.41
CA PRO A 290 -11.48 -21.34 -9.13
C PRO A 290 -10.98 -22.19 -7.94
N VAL A 291 -10.81 -21.56 -6.79
CA VAL A 291 -10.18 -22.17 -5.60
C VAL A 291 -11.18 -22.24 -4.45
N SER A 292 -11.29 -23.39 -3.80
CA SER A 292 -12.01 -23.50 -2.53
C SER A 292 -11.14 -23.01 -1.38
N LEU A 293 -11.72 -22.22 -0.48
CA LEU A 293 -11.01 -21.74 0.69
C LEU A 293 -10.81 -22.87 1.70
N LEU A 294 -9.72 -22.83 2.46
CA LEU A 294 -9.39 -23.80 3.51
C LEU A 294 -9.21 -23.08 4.85
N ALA A 295 -9.61 -23.73 5.95
CA ALA A 295 -9.46 -23.21 7.31
C ALA A 295 -8.96 -24.29 8.27
N LYS A 296 -8.34 -23.89 9.38
CA LYS A 296 -8.03 -24.78 10.51
C LYS A 296 -9.25 -24.88 11.43
N ASN A 297 -9.67 -26.10 11.76
CA ASN A 297 -10.70 -26.33 12.78
C ASN A 297 -10.11 -26.20 14.20
N ALA A 298 -10.95 -26.39 15.24
CA ALA A 298 -10.49 -26.31 16.63
C ALA A 298 -9.42 -27.35 17.02
N LYS A 299 -9.27 -28.43 16.24
CA LYS A 299 -8.23 -29.46 16.43
C LYS A 299 -6.96 -29.16 15.63
N GLY A 300 -6.92 -28.07 14.87
CA GLY A 300 -5.82 -27.72 13.98
C GLY A 300 -5.84 -28.44 12.63
N GLU A 301 -6.88 -29.22 12.33
CA GLU A 301 -6.99 -29.95 11.06
C GLU A 301 -7.48 -28.99 9.96
N VAL A 302 -6.94 -29.16 8.75
CA VAL A 302 -7.32 -28.35 7.58
C VAL A 302 -8.62 -28.89 7.00
N VAL A 303 -9.65 -28.05 6.97
CA VAL A 303 -11.00 -28.37 6.45
C VAL A 303 -11.44 -27.33 5.42
N PRO A 304 -12.37 -27.67 4.50
CA PRO A 304 -12.96 -26.71 3.58
C PRO A 304 -13.67 -25.57 4.32
N TYR A 305 -13.41 -24.33 3.90
CA TYR A 305 -14.12 -23.13 4.35
C TYR A 305 -15.17 -22.75 3.31
N MET A 306 -16.45 -22.79 3.70
CA MET A 306 -17.59 -22.62 2.79
C MET A 306 -17.52 -23.65 1.64
N GLU A 307 -17.62 -24.92 1.98
CA GLU A 307 -17.40 -26.08 1.10
C GLU A 307 -18.12 -26.03 -0.25
N THR A 308 -19.28 -25.38 -0.31
CA THR A 308 -20.11 -25.25 -1.52
C THR A 308 -19.75 -24.05 -2.40
N GLU A 309 -18.74 -23.26 -2.01
CA GLU A 309 -18.31 -22.03 -2.67
C GLU A 309 -16.88 -22.13 -3.18
N THR A 310 -16.67 -21.58 -4.38
CA THR A 310 -15.34 -21.38 -4.98
C THR A 310 -15.10 -19.91 -5.23
N TRP A 311 -13.83 -19.54 -5.16
CA TRP A 311 -13.37 -18.17 -5.15
C TRP A 311 -12.40 -17.93 -6.31
N ILE A 312 -12.47 -16.73 -6.84
CA ILE A 312 -11.65 -16.21 -7.92
C ILE A 312 -11.05 -14.86 -7.51
N ASP A 313 -10.17 -14.33 -8.35
CA ASP A 313 -9.49 -13.05 -8.13
C ASP A 313 -10.49 -11.95 -7.74
N GLY A 314 -10.21 -11.28 -6.63
CA GLY A 314 -11.04 -10.23 -6.04
C GLY A 314 -11.27 -9.06 -6.99
N SER A 315 -10.35 -8.81 -7.91
CA SER A 315 -10.41 -7.71 -8.88
C SER A 315 -11.45 -7.90 -10.00
N VAL A 316 -11.99 -9.10 -10.18
CA VAL A 316 -12.98 -9.45 -11.21
C VAL A 316 -14.35 -8.80 -10.97
N HIS A 317 -14.68 -8.53 -9.72
CA HIS A 317 -15.91 -7.84 -9.34
C HIS A 317 -15.51 -6.54 -8.65
N LEU A 318 -15.95 -5.43 -9.25
CA LEU A 318 -15.73 -4.02 -8.86
C LEU A 318 -15.37 -3.76 -7.39
N ASP A 319 -14.41 -2.84 -7.26
CA ASP A 319 -13.76 -2.30 -6.06
C ASP A 319 -13.02 -3.34 -5.20
N VAL A 320 -11.69 -3.21 -5.09
CA VAL A 320 -11.06 -3.57 -3.80
C VAL A 320 -11.90 -2.84 -2.78
N PRO A 321 -12.50 -3.54 -1.81
CA PRO A 321 -13.50 -2.94 -0.96
C PRO A 321 -12.79 -2.07 0.09
N MET A 322 -12.19 -0.97 -0.37
CA MET A 322 -11.49 0.05 0.41
C MET A 322 -12.45 0.57 1.47
N GLN A 323 -13.70 0.86 1.11
CA GLN A 323 -14.76 1.22 2.07
C GLN A 323 -15.00 0.15 3.15
N ARG A 324 -14.76 -1.13 2.87
CA ARG A 324 -14.89 -2.19 3.86
C ARG A 324 -13.65 -2.28 4.75
N ILE A 325 -12.46 -2.16 4.18
CA ILE A 325 -11.19 -2.10 4.92
C ILE A 325 -11.19 -0.88 5.85
N MET A 326 -11.60 0.28 5.35
CA MET A 326 -11.74 1.52 6.11
C MET A 326 -12.68 1.37 7.30
N ARG A 327 -13.85 0.72 7.10
CA ARG A 327 -14.79 0.46 8.20
C ARG A 327 -14.28 -0.55 9.21
N LEU A 328 -13.61 -1.62 8.76
CA LEU A 328 -13.15 -2.68 9.65
C LEU A 328 -11.98 -2.24 10.53
N HIS A 329 -11.08 -1.41 9.99
CA HIS A 329 -9.82 -1.07 10.66
C HIS A 329 -9.64 0.42 10.93
N ASN A 330 -10.72 1.21 10.85
CA ASN A 330 -10.70 2.67 11.05
C ASN A 330 -9.61 3.35 10.20
N VAL A 331 -9.52 2.99 8.92
CA VAL A 331 -8.50 3.54 8.02
C VAL A 331 -8.97 4.91 7.54
N SER A 332 -8.14 5.92 7.78
CA SER A 332 -8.32 7.26 7.23
C SER A 332 -7.46 7.46 5.99
N ARG A 333 -6.26 6.88 5.91
CA ARG A 333 -5.30 7.10 4.82
C ARG A 333 -4.92 5.83 4.07
N SER A 334 -4.59 5.98 2.79
CA SER A 334 -4.17 4.88 1.92
C SER A 334 -2.89 5.20 1.15
N ILE A 335 -1.94 4.27 1.23
CA ILE A 335 -0.76 4.20 0.35
C ILE A 335 -1.05 3.11 -0.66
N VAL A 336 -1.13 3.45 -1.94
CA VAL A 336 -1.41 2.51 -3.02
C VAL A 336 -0.14 2.29 -3.82
N SER A 337 0.34 1.04 -3.81
CA SER A 337 1.37 0.57 -4.73
C SER A 337 0.68 -0.03 -5.95
N GLN A 338 0.84 0.60 -7.10
CA GLN A 338 0.11 0.24 -8.31
C GLN A 338 1.04 -0.32 -9.38
N ALA A 339 0.87 -1.61 -9.67
CA ALA A 339 1.64 -2.33 -10.69
C ALA A 339 0.87 -2.52 -12.01
N ASN A 340 -0.37 -2.03 -12.09
CA ASN A 340 -1.23 -2.20 -13.26
C ASN A 340 -0.74 -1.36 -14.45
N PRO A 341 -0.54 -1.96 -15.65
CA PRO A 341 0.08 -1.32 -16.80
C PRO A 341 -0.77 -0.26 -17.51
N HIS A 342 -2.07 -0.14 -17.17
CA HIS A 342 -3.03 0.72 -17.86
C HIS A 342 -3.27 2.07 -17.18
N VAL A 343 -2.61 2.37 -16.07
CA VAL A 343 -2.94 3.55 -15.24
C VAL A 343 -2.23 4.82 -15.75
N LEU A 344 -1.24 4.65 -16.64
CA LEU A 344 -0.46 5.75 -17.21
C LEU A 344 -0.82 6.09 -18.67
N PRO A 345 -2.12 6.20 -19.00
CA PRO A 345 -2.55 7.25 -19.92
C PRO A 345 -3.57 8.20 -19.29
N PHE A 346 -3.90 8.06 -17.99
CA PHE A 346 -4.98 8.83 -17.34
C PHE A 346 -4.60 9.52 -16.03
N VAL A 347 -3.33 9.47 -15.62
CA VAL A 347 -2.82 10.42 -14.61
C VAL A 347 -2.46 11.71 -15.36
N PRO A 348 -3.13 12.85 -15.12
CA PRO A 348 -2.55 14.12 -15.49
C PRO A 348 -1.21 14.20 -14.76
N GLU A 349 -0.09 14.09 -15.48
CA GLU A 349 1.19 14.54 -14.95
C GLU A 349 1.04 16.05 -14.74
N GLU A 350 0.67 16.46 -13.53
CA GLU A 350 0.41 17.86 -13.12
C GLU A 350 1.65 18.77 -13.21
N SER A 351 2.72 18.35 -13.90
CA SER A 351 3.98 19.10 -13.98
C SER A 351 4.58 19.25 -15.38
N ARG A 352 3.86 18.96 -16.49
CA ARG A 352 4.39 19.18 -17.85
C ARG A 352 3.55 20.14 -18.68
N LYS A 353 3.88 21.43 -18.64
CA LYS A 353 3.38 22.43 -19.60
C LYS A 353 4.16 22.30 -20.93
N GLY A 354 3.48 22.03 -22.05
CA GLY A 354 4.11 22.01 -23.37
C GLY A 354 3.26 21.41 -24.50
N PHE A 355 3.72 21.58 -25.75
CA PHE A 355 3.04 21.09 -26.97
C PHE A 355 3.22 19.57 -27.20
N PHE A 356 4.28 18.98 -26.63
CA PHE A 356 4.64 17.57 -26.81
C PHE A 356 3.72 16.59 -26.04
N PRO A 357 3.32 16.86 -24.78
CA PRO A 357 2.29 16.08 -24.07
C PRO A 357 0.93 16.08 -24.77
N PHE A 358 0.48 17.25 -25.28
CA PHE A 358 -0.77 17.36 -26.06
C PHE A 358 -0.77 16.48 -27.31
N LEU A 359 0.36 16.42 -28.02
CA LEU A 359 0.54 15.54 -29.19
C LEU A 359 0.51 14.06 -28.81
N MET A 360 1.05 13.69 -27.63
CA MET A 360 0.92 12.32 -27.11
C MET A 360 -0.50 11.98 -26.69
N ASP A 361 -1.22 12.89 -26.04
CA ASP A 361 -2.63 12.69 -25.68
C ASP A 361 -3.50 12.52 -26.94
N PHE A 362 -3.22 13.30 -27.99
CA PHE A 362 -3.91 13.17 -29.28
C PHE A 362 -3.58 11.85 -30.01
N ALA A 363 -2.32 11.41 -29.98
CA ALA A 363 -1.91 10.15 -30.59
C ALA A 363 -2.48 8.93 -29.84
N LEU A 364 -2.42 8.94 -28.50
CA LEU A 364 -2.94 7.88 -27.64
C LEU A 364 -4.46 7.76 -27.70
N SER A 365 -5.19 8.87 -27.74
CA SER A 365 -6.65 8.87 -27.92
C SER A 365 -7.08 8.29 -29.27
N THR A 366 -6.27 8.44 -30.32
CA THR A 366 -6.55 7.88 -31.65
C THR A 366 -6.34 6.36 -31.70
N VAL A 367 -5.32 5.84 -31.02
CA VAL A 367 -5.05 4.40 -30.91
C VAL A 367 -6.10 3.70 -30.04
N GLN A 368 -6.53 4.32 -28.94
CA GLN A 368 -7.63 3.80 -28.12
C GLN A 368 -8.94 3.72 -28.90
N PHE A 369 -9.27 4.74 -29.71
CA PHE A 369 -10.50 4.74 -30.52
C PHE A 369 -10.53 3.64 -31.59
N GLN A 370 -9.38 3.32 -32.19
CA GLN A 370 -9.27 2.27 -33.20
C GLN A 370 -9.28 0.88 -32.57
N THR A 371 -8.63 0.70 -31.42
CA THR A 371 -8.58 -0.58 -30.70
C THR A 371 -9.95 -0.96 -30.14
N LEU A 372 -10.68 0.01 -29.57
CA LEU A 372 -12.06 -0.18 -29.11
C LEU A 372 -13.01 -0.55 -30.25
N LYS A 373 -12.88 0.04 -31.44
CA LYS A 373 -13.71 -0.31 -32.61
C LYS A 373 -13.44 -1.71 -33.16
N VAL A 374 -12.19 -2.16 -33.21
CA VAL A 374 -11.86 -3.53 -33.66
C VAL A 374 -12.41 -4.57 -32.70
N MET A 375 -12.35 -4.31 -31.39
CA MET A 375 -12.96 -5.16 -30.37
C MET A 375 -14.49 -5.11 -30.41
N ASP A 376 -15.10 -3.94 -30.61
CA ASP A 376 -16.56 -3.78 -30.69
C ASP A 376 -17.16 -4.46 -31.94
N VAL A 377 -16.41 -4.50 -33.04
CA VAL A 377 -16.75 -5.28 -34.24
C VAL A 377 -16.58 -6.79 -33.99
N GLY A 378 -15.55 -7.21 -33.26
CA GLY A 378 -15.38 -8.60 -32.83
C GLY A 378 -16.48 -9.09 -31.88
N VAL A 379 -16.95 -8.25 -30.97
CA VAL A 379 -18.05 -8.51 -30.03
C VAL A 379 -19.38 -8.66 -30.78
N ARG A 380 -19.66 -7.82 -31.79
CA ARG A 380 -20.90 -7.92 -32.61
C ARG A 380 -20.95 -9.14 -33.53
N LEU A 381 -19.79 -9.72 -33.88
CA LEU A 381 -19.70 -10.93 -34.70
C LEU A 381 -19.78 -12.23 -33.88
N SER A 382 -19.77 -12.15 -32.54
CA SER A 382 -19.50 -13.30 -31.65
C SER A 382 -20.61 -13.55 -30.60
N GLU A 383 -21.90 -13.49 -30.98
CA GLU A 383 -23.02 -13.68 -30.03
C GLU A 383 -23.16 -15.10 -29.42
N LYS A 384 -22.22 -16.04 -29.65
CA LYS A 384 -22.33 -17.44 -29.17
C LYS A 384 -21.15 -18.00 -28.37
N MET A 385 -20.18 -17.19 -27.93
CA MET A 385 -19.01 -17.74 -27.25
C MET A 385 -18.84 -17.35 -25.76
N PRO A 386 -18.62 -18.33 -24.85
CA PRO A 386 -18.49 -18.10 -23.41
C PRO A 386 -17.27 -17.27 -22.97
N TRP A 387 -16.26 -17.08 -23.83
CA TRP A 387 -15.06 -16.28 -23.53
C TRP A 387 -15.31 -14.77 -23.47
N LEU A 388 -16.42 -14.25 -24.04
CA LEU A 388 -16.76 -12.82 -23.94
C LEU A 388 -16.95 -12.38 -22.48
N SER A 389 -17.59 -13.21 -21.66
CA SER A 389 -17.75 -12.94 -20.22
C SER A 389 -16.43 -12.94 -19.45
N ILE A 390 -15.39 -13.60 -19.99
CA ILE A 390 -14.04 -13.60 -19.43
C ILE A 390 -13.34 -12.30 -19.82
N VAL A 391 -13.43 -11.88 -21.09
CA VAL A 391 -12.86 -10.61 -21.58
C VAL A 391 -13.45 -9.40 -20.85
N ASP A 392 -14.76 -9.35 -20.63
CA ASP A 392 -15.41 -8.27 -19.88
C ASP A 392 -14.90 -8.19 -18.42
N LYS A 393 -14.65 -9.34 -17.79
CA LYS A 393 -14.09 -9.43 -16.43
C LYS A 393 -12.63 -9.01 -16.37
N PHE A 394 -11.82 -9.41 -17.36
CA PHE A 394 -10.45 -8.94 -17.52
C PHE A 394 -10.38 -7.44 -17.76
N ARG A 395 -11.28 -6.91 -18.59
CA ARG A 395 -11.41 -5.48 -18.85
C ARG A 395 -11.77 -4.72 -17.58
N ALA A 396 -12.77 -5.18 -16.82
CA ALA A 396 -13.13 -4.57 -15.56
C ALA A 396 -11.98 -4.59 -14.54
N MET A 397 -11.19 -5.67 -14.45
CA MET A 397 -9.96 -5.73 -13.65
C MET A 397 -8.88 -4.74 -14.14
N MET A 398 -8.77 -4.57 -15.45
CA MET A 398 -7.85 -3.67 -16.15
C MET A 398 -8.34 -2.21 -16.24
N GLU A 399 -9.51 -1.86 -15.70
CA GLU A 399 -10.00 -0.48 -15.64
C GLU A 399 -10.02 0.05 -14.19
N GLN A 400 -9.50 -0.72 -13.22
CA GLN A 400 -9.49 -0.33 -11.81
C GLN A 400 -8.43 0.73 -11.51
N GLU A 401 -8.88 1.98 -11.44
CA GLU A 401 -8.11 3.08 -10.86
C GLU A 401 -8.11 2.97 -9.32
N TYR A 402 -7.04 2.39 -8.77
CA TYR A 402 -6.76 2.53 -7.34
C TYR A 402 -6.18 3.93 -7.10
N ARG A 403 -7.04 4.90 -6.75
CA ARG A 403 -6.57 6.21 -6.25
C ARG A 403 -6.55 6.17 -4.72
N GLY A 404 -5.35 6.20 -4.16
CA GLY A 404 -5.12 6.45 -2.74
C GLY A 404 -4.70 7.89 -2.48
N ASP A 405 -4.48 8.19 -1.21
CA ASP A 405 -3.88 9.46 -0.76
C ASP A 405 -2.44 9.59 -1.27
N ILE A 406 -1.71 8.47 -1.26
CA ILE A 406 -0.34 8.39 -1.75
C ILE A 406 -0.27 7.28 -2.78
N ASN A 407 0.04 7.63 -4.03
CA ASN A 407 0.15 6.68 -5.13
C ASN A 407 1.63 6.47 -5.49
N ILE A 408 2.06 5.21 -5.49
CA ILE A 408 3.41 4.77 -5.88
C ILE A 408 3.25 3.88 -7.11
N SER A 409 3.35 4.50 -8.28
CA SER A 409 3.09 3.85 -9.56
C SER A 409 4.35 3.28 -10.19
N TYR A 410 4.22 2.14 -10.85
CA TYR A 410 5.30 1.56 -11.64
C TYR A 410 5.70 2.51 -12.80
N PRO A 411 6.99 2.88 -12.94
CA PRO A 411 7.46 3.66 -14.08
C PRO A 411 7.46 2.77 -15.34
N MET A 412 6.42 2.92 -16.16
CA MET A 412 6.20 2.11 -17.36
C MET A 412 7.19 2.47 -18.47
N ASP A 413 7.85 1.44 -19.02
CA ASP A 413 8.56 1.52 -20.30
C ASP A 413 7.74 0.79 -21.37
N LEU A 414 7.84 1.20 -22.64
CA LEU A 414 7.13 0.54 -23.76
C LEU A 414 7.41 -0.97 -23.87
N LYS A 415 8.57 -1.44 -23.37
CA LYS A 415 8.96 -2.86 -23.33
C LYS A 415 8.25 -3.67 -22.23
N SER A 416 7.69 -3.03 -21.21
CA SER A 416 7.08 -3.70 -20.05
C SER A 416 5.73 -4.34 -20.36
N PHE A 417 5.09 -4.01 -21.49
CA PHE A 417 3.79 -4.59 -21.88
C PHE A 417 3.87 -6.06 -22.30
N THR A 418 4.98 -6.53 -22.86
CA THR A 418 5.12 -7.92 -23.31
C THR A 418 5.54 -8.87 -22.19
N GLN A 419 6.04 -8.34 -21.06
CA GLN A 419 6.62 -9.11 -19.95
C GLN A 419 5.60 -9.47 -18.84
N VAL A 420 4.35 -9.05 -18.98
CA VAL A 420 3.30 -9.17 -17.93
C VAL A 420 2.90 -10.64 -17.67
N ILE A 421 3.03 -11.53 -18.66
CA ILE A 421 2.46 -12.90 -18.66
C ILE A 421 3.56 -13.99 -18.61
N SER A 422 4.83 -13.61 -18.50
CA SER A 422 5.98 -14.54 -18.42
C SER A 422 6.66 -14.48 -17.06
N ASN A 423 7.30 -15.58 -16.63
CA ASN A 423 8.21 -15.50 -15.48
C ASN A 423 9.38 -14.59 -15.85
N PRO A 424 9.79 -13.68 -14.96
CA PRO A 424 10.96 -12.86 -15.20
C PRO A 424 12.26 -13.65 -15.03
N ASP A 425 13.27 -13.25 -15.78
CA ASP A 425 14.65 -13.67 -15.56
C ASP A 425 15.19 -13.05 -14.25
N PRO A 426 16.26 -13.58 -13.60
CA PRO A 426 16.81 -13.00 -12.37
C PRO A 426 17.14 -11.51 -12.47
N ASP A 427 17.68 -11.05 -13.60
CA ASP A 427 17.99 -9.64 -13.83
C ASP A 427 16.72 -8.78 -13.92
N GLU A 428 15.66 -9.29 -14.56
CA GLU A 428 14.35 -8.61 -14.62
C GLU A 428 13.70 -8.55 -13.24
N PHE A 429 13.82 -9.61 -12.44
CA PHE A 429 13.32 -9.67 -11.08
C PHE A 429 13.97 -8.59 -10.21
N GLU A 430 15.31 -8.49 -10.23
CA GLU A 430 16.04 -7.44 -9.50
C GLU A 430 15.67 -6.04 -10.01
N ASN A 431 15.51 -5.87 -11.32
CA ASN A 431 15.11 -4.60 -11.91
C ASN A 431 13.70 -4.16 -11.46
N TYR A 432 12.74 -5.08 -11.34
CA TYR A 432 11.41 -4.75 -10.81
C TYR A 432 11.45 -4.27 -9.36
N ILE A 433 12.22 -4.95 -8.51
CA ILE A 433 12.44 -4.53 -7.12
C ILE A 433 13.10 -3.15 -7.10
N ARG A 434 14.13 -2.96 -7.92
CA ARG A 434 14.85 -1.68 -8.02
C ARG A 434 13.94 -0.52 -8.43
N LYS A 435 13.07 -0.74 -9.42
CA LYS A 435 12.04 0.23 -9.82
C LYS A 435 11.08 0.54 -8.68
N GLY A 436 10.73 -0.46 -7.86
CA GLY A 436 9.93 -0.29 -6.64
C GLY A 436 10.56 0.64 -5.62
N GLU A 437 11.85 0.43 -5.35
CA GLU A 437 12.60 1.29 -4.42
C GLU A 437 12.67 2.74 -4.94
N LEU A 438 13.07 2.92 -6.21
CA LEU A 438 13.22 4.23 -6.84
C LEU A 438 11.91 5.01 -6.95
N ALA A 439 10.78 4.33 -7.22
CA ALA A 439 9.47 4.97 -7.25
C ALA A 439 8.99 5.39 -5.84
N THR A 440 9.46 4.71 -4.80
CA THR A 440 9.07 4.97 -3.41
C THR A 440 9.88 6.11 -2.79
N TRP A 441 11.18 6.21 -3.08
CA TRP A 441 12.08 7.19 -2.44
C TRP A 441 11.62 8.66 -2.51
N PRO A 442 11.15 9.18 -3.66
CA PRO A 442 10.60 10.54 -3.73
C PRO A 442 9.35 10.76 -2.85
N LYS A 443 8.66 9.69 -2.46
CA LYS A 443 7.46 9.74 -1.64
C LYS A 443 7.75 9.52 -0.15
N ILE A 444 8.97 9.15 0.23
CA ILE A 444 9.29 8.81 1.63
C ILE A 444 9.08 9.99 2.58
N ALA A 445 9.46 11.21 2.19
CA ALA A 445 9.20 12.40 3.01
C ALA A 445 7.70 12.59 3.28
N PHE A 446 6.87 12.45 2.24
CA PHE A 446 5.41 12.56 2.39
C PHE A 446 4.82 11.44 3.25
N ILE A 447 5.22 10.19 2.98
CA ILE A 447 4.75 9.03 3.73
C ILE A 447 5.13 9.12 5.21
N LYS A 448 6.36 9.56 5.49
CA LYS A 448 6.86 9.78 6.85
C LYS A 448 5.99 10.78 7.60
N ASP A 449 5.74 11.94 7.01
CA ASP A 449 4.95 13.00 7.65
C ASP A 449 3.49 12.55 7.86
N GLN A 450 2.93 11.78 6.93
CA GLN A 450 1.57 11.23 7.04
C GLN A 450 1.43 10.10 8.07
N LEU A 451 2.49 9.33 8.33
CA LEU A 451 2.50 8.24 9.32
C LEU A 451 2.93 8.70 10.72
N HIS A 452 3.62 9.84 10.82
CA HIS A 452 4.30 10.28 12.03
C HIS A 452 3.38 10.29 13.25
N LEU A 453 2.23 10.97 13.16
CA LEU A 453 1.31 11.08 14.28
C LEU A 453 0.71 9.73 14.70
N ASN A 454 0.36 8.86 13.74
CA ASN A 454 -0.13 7.51 14.04
C ASN A 454 0.91 6.68 14.82
N GLN A 455 2.17 6.68 14.36
CA GLN A 455 3.25 5.93 15.01
C GLN A 455 3.52 6.41 16.45
N ILE A 456 3.47 7.73 16.68
CA ILE A 456 3.69 8.29 18.02
C ILE A 456 2.53 7.94 18.95
N LEU A 457 1.28 8.07 18.50
CA LEU A 457 0.11 7.70 19.29
C LEU A 457 0.12 6.21 19.66
N GLU A 458 0.39 5.32 18.70
CA GLU A 458 0.51 3.88 18.94
C GLU A 458 1.61 3.55 19.96
N SER A 459 2.77 4.21 19.84
CA SER A 459 3.89 4.07 20.78
C SER A 459 3.50 4.47 22.20
N CYS A 460 2.87 5.63 22.37
CA CYS A 460 2.37 6.11 23.67
C CYS A 460 1.34 5.16 24.29
N ILE A 461 0.36 4.71 23.50
CA ILE A 461 -0.66 3.74 23.94
C ILE A 461 0.01 2.45 24.42
N LYS A 462 1.01 1.95 23.69
CA LYS A 462 1.74 0.73 24.06
C LYS A 462 2.52 0.92 25.37
N ARG A 463 3.21 2.05 25.55
CA ARG A 463 3.94 2.37 26.79
C ARG A 463 3.00 2.45 28.00
N LEU A 464 1.88 3.17 27.89
CA LEU A 464 0.91 3.31 28.97
C LEU A 464 0.24 1.97 29.32
N LYS A 465 -0.10 1.14 28.32
CA LYS A 465 -0.63 -0.22 28.56
C LYS A 465 0.37 -1.11 29.29
N ASN A 466 1.66 -0.97 29.03
CA ASN A 466 2.70 -1.73 29.71
C ASN A 466 2.91 -1.26 31.14
N LYS A 467 2.89 0.05 31.41
CA LYS A 467 2.92 0.61 32.78
C LYS A 467 1.74 0.12 33.62
N ASN A 468 0.52 0.22 33.09
CA ASN A 468 -0.67 -0.25 33.81
C ASN A 468 -0.68 -1.76 34.08
N LYS A 469 0.07 -2.57 33.32
CA LYS A 469 0.23 -4.01 33.57
C LYS A 469 1.29 -4.32 34.65
N SER A 470 2.26 -3.43 34.88
CA SER A 470 3.22 -3.59 35.97
C SER A 470 2.69 -3.13 37.32
N ASP A 471 1.64 -2.31 37.31
CA ASP A 471 0.98 -1.78 38.51
C ASP A 471 -0.16 -2.70 39.04
N LEU A 472 -0.45 -3.79 38.33
CA LEU A 472 -1.37 -4.88 38.70
C LEU A 472 -0.56 -6.13 39.07
#